data_AF-A0A8J2MX89-F1
#
_entry.id   AF-A0A8J2MX89-F1
#
_cell.length_a   1.000
_cell.length_b   1.000
_cell.length_c   1.000
_cell.angle_alpha   90.00
_cell.angle_beta   90.00
_cell.angle_gamma   90.00
#
_symmetry.space_group_name_H-M   'P 1'
#
loop_
_entity.id
_entity.type
_entity.pdbx_description
1 polymer ?
#
loop_
_entity_poly.entity_id
_entity_poly.type
_entity_poly.pdbx_seq_one_letter_code
_entity_poly.pdbx_strand_id
1 'polypeptide(L)'
;MSFEVSNIIQKAKFLRSLGCCSVCSLRLSGIPNNDNFHSAITNSDTIKNIFGDSESNQTSEICIICLGILQNEIQNSSVEKISREIKLSGFDSEVFTCTLNIPISVKLREKSISTFLNQKTKESHWNGPNINKYSVKEIWKMLILPKVEEMTSKRQTTSLASSPFSVNIFFSYSNDEIDCENL
;
A
#
# COMPACT_ATOMS: atom_id res chain seq x y z
N MET A 1 -6.25 22.01 -17.02
CA MET A 1 -5.66 20.91 -16.23
C MET A 1 -4.24 21.32 -15.88
N SER A 2 -4.02 21.66 -14.62
CA SER A 2 -2.88 22.44 -14.11
C SER A 2 -1.58 21.64 -14.09
N PHE A 3 -0.46 22.35 -14.28
CA PHE A 3 0.94 21.88 -14.26
C PHE A 3 1.28 20.89 -13.12
N GLU A 4 0.62 21.01 -11.98
CA GLU A 4 0.77 20.15 -10.80
C GLU A 4 0.34 18.69 -11.04
N VAL A 5 -0.76 18.47 -11.78
CA VAL A 5 -1.23 17.12 -12.13
C VAL A 5 -0.24 16.42 -13.07
N SER A 6 0.39 17.18 -13.98
CA SER A 6 1.42 16.66 -14.88
C SER A 6 2.64 16.15 -14.11
N ASN A 7 3.11 16.89 -13.10
CA ASN A 7 4.26 16.49 -12.28
C ASN A 7 3.98 15.24 -11.44
N ILE A 8 2.78 15.11 -10.86
CA ILE A 8 2.37 13.91 -10.12
C ILE A 8 2.42 12.67 -11.02
N ILE A 9 1.88 12.77 -12.23
CA ILE A 9 1.86 11.65 -13.18
C ILE A 9 3.29 11.28 -13.62
N GLN A 10 4.15 12.27 -13.92
CA GLN A 10 5.55 12.02 -14.29
C GLN A 10 6.31 11.32 -13.15
N LYS A 11 6.12 11.77 -11.92
CA LYS A 11 6.75 11.15 -10.75
C LYS A 11 6.25 9.72 -10.51
N ALA A 12 4.96 9.47 -10.67
CA ALA A 12 4.40 8.12 -10.58
C ALA A 12 5.01 7.19 -11.66
N LYS A 13 5.11 7.65 -12.91
CA LYS A 13 5.76 6.90 -14.01
C LYS A 13 7.23 6.64 -13.74
N PHE A 14 7.96 7.63 -13.22
CA PHE A 14 9.35 7.45 -12.80
C PHE A 14 9.49 6.39 -11.71
N LEU A 15 8.67 6.45 -10.66
CA LEU A 15 8.66 5.42 -9.61
C LEU A 15 8.34 4.03 -10.16
N ARG A 16 7.41 3.95 -11.10
CA ARG A 16 7.11 2.70 -11.83
C ARG A 16 8.34 2.17 -12.56
N SER A 17 9.12 3.05 -13.22
CA SER A 17 10.36 2.66 -13.90
C SER A 17 11.48 2.19 -12.98
N LEU A 18 11.42 2.55 -11.68
CA LEU A 18 12.34 2.05 -10.65
C LEU A 18 11.93 0.68 -10.08
N GLY A 19 10.79 0.10 -10.50
CA GLY A 19 10.28 -1.16 -9.98
C GLY A 19 9.22 -1.02 -8.87
N CYS A 20 8.59 0.14 -8.72
CA CYS A 20 7.44 0.28 -7.80
C CYS A 20 6.16 -0.31 -8.42
N CYS A 21 5.31 -0.94 -7.59
CA CYS A 21 3.93 -1.25 -8.00
C CYS A 21 3.13 0.05 -8.22
N SER A 22 2.04 -0.02 -9.00
CA SER A 22 1.15 1.11 -9.28
C SER A 22 0.70 1.84 -8.01
N VAL A 23 0.30 1.09 -6.98
CA VAL A 23 -0.11 1.64 -5.69
C VAL A 23 1.03 2.41 -4.99
N CYS A 24 2.25 1.84 -4.92
CA CYS A 24 3.40 2.55 -4.33
C CYS A 24 3.80 3.78 -5.14
N SER A 25 3.74 3.68 -6.48
CA SER A 25 4.03 4.80 -7.37
C SER A 25 3.09 5.98 -7.16
N LEU A 26 1.78 5.70 -7.03
CA LEU A 26 0.76 6.73 -6.76
C LEU A 26 0.86 7.28 -5.33
N ARG A 27 1.11 6.42 -4.34
CA ARG A 27 1.31 6.81 -2.94
C ARG A 27 2.48 7.78 -2.77
N LEU A 28 3.58 7.56 -3.50
CA LEU A 28 4.80 8.35 -3.40
C LEU A 28 4.86 9.52 -4.39
N SER A 29 3.91 9.62 -5.33
CA SER A 29 3.88 10.71 -6.33
C SER A 29 3.43 12.06 -5.77
N GLY A 30 2.86 12.08 -4.56
CA GLY A 30 2.42 13.32 -3.90
C GLY A 30 0.97 13.70 -4.19
N ILE A 31 0.12 12.74 -4.57
CA ILE A 31 -1.34 12.95 -4.63
C ILE A 31 -1.81 13.42 -3.25
N PRO A 32 -2.56 14.55 -3.15
CA PRO A 32 -3.05 15.05 -1.88
C PRO A 32 -3.93 14.03 -1.16
N ASN A 33 -3.81 14.01 0.16
CA ASN A 33 -4.63 13.15 1.00
C ASN A 33 -6.08 13.66 1.06
N ASN A 34 -6.93 13.17 0.17
CA ASN A 34 -8.38 13.38 0.14
C ASN A 34 -9.06 12.16 -0.51
N ASP A 35 -10.39 12.20 -0.66
CA ASP A 35 -11.16 11.10 -1.29
C ASP A 35 -10.68 10.74 -2.71
N ASN A 36 -10.01 11.68 -3.40
CA ASN A 36 -9.43 11.42 -4.72
C ASN A 36 -8.21 10.50 -4.66
N PHE A 37 -7.52 10.40 -3.51
CA PHE A 37 -6.41 9.47 -3.38
C PHE A 37 -6.88 8.02 -3.34
N HIS A 38 -7.92 7.72 -2.55
CA HIS A 38 -8.48 6.37 -2.48
C HIS A 38 -8.99 5.91 -3.85
N SER A 39 -9.72 6.77 -4.56
CA SER A 39 -10.19 6.46 -5.91
C SER A 39 -9.03 6.28 -6.89
N ALA A 40 -7.97 7.08 -6.79
CA ALA A 40 -6.79 6.94 -7.65
C ALA A 40 -6.06 5.59 -7.50
N ILE A 41 -6.06 4.99 -6.31
CA ILE A 41 -5.38 3.71 -6.05
C ILE A 41 -6.28 2.47 -6.16
N THR A 42 -7.59 2.66 -6.31
CA THR A 42 -8.57 1.55 -6.43
C THR A 42 -9.21 1.44 -7.80
N ASN A 43 -9.33 2.55 -8.54
CA ASN A 43 -9.97 2.56 -9.86
C ASN A 43 -9.00 2.07 -10.95
N SER A 44 -9.30 0.91 -11.53
CA SER A 44 -8.48 0.29 -12.57
C SER A 44 -8.31 1.17 -13.81
N ASP A 45 -9.34 1.92 -14.20
CA ASP A 45 -9.27 2.78 -15.39
C ASP A 45 -8.36 3.98 -15.12
N THR A 46 -8.38 4.52 -13.90
CA THR A 46 -7.45 5.59 -13.50
C THR A 46 -6.01 5.10 -13.53
N ILE A 47 -5.76 3.90 -13.00
CA ILE A 47 -4.43 3.29 -13.00
C ILE A 47 -3.96 3.02 -14.44
N LYS A 48 -4.81 2.46 -15.30
CA LYS A 48 -4.53 2.25 -16.72
C LYS A 48 -4.28 3.55 -17.47
N ASN A 49 -5.04 4.60 -17.20
CA ASN A 49 -4.82 5.91 -17.82
C ASN A 49 -3.46 6.51 -17.45
N ILE A 50 -2.95 6.23 -16.24
CA ILE A 50 -1.65 6.73 -15.76
C ILE A 50 -0.49 5.88 -16.28
N PHE A 51 -0.59 4.56 -16.21
CA PHE A 51 0.53 3.63 -16.49
C PHE A 51 0.41 2.87 -17.83
N GLY A 52 -0.69 3.05 -18.57
CA GLY A 52 -1.03 2.30 -19.78
C GLY A 52 -1.50 0.87 -19.49
N ASP A 53 -1.78 0.11 -20.55
CA ASP A 53 -2.14 -1.34 -20.48
C ASP A 53 -0.99 -2.24 -20.00
N SER A 54 0.15 -1.64 -19.61
CA SER A 54 1.34 -2.32 -19.11
C SER A 54 1.10 -3.11 -17.80
N GLU A 55 -0.06 -2.98 -17.15
CA GLU A 55 -0.48 -3.93 -16.11
C GLU A 55 -0.56 -5.37 -16.62
N SER A 56 -0.76 -5.58 -17.92
CA SER A 56 -0.83 -6.91 -18.55
C SER A 56 0.51 -7.43 -19.09
N ASN A 57 1.51 -6.56 -19.30
CA ASN A 57 2.74 -6.90 -20.03
C ASN A 57 4.05 -6.72 -19.25
N GLN A 58 3.99 -6.32 -17.97
CA GLN A 58 5.12 -6.48 -17.05
C GLN A 58 4.82 -7.64 -16.11
N THR A 59 5.41 -8.78 -16.43
CA THR A 59 5.62 -9.91 -15.52
C THR A 59 5.95 -9.41 -14.12
N SER A 60 5.07 -9.65 -13.14
CA SER A 60 5.37 -10.20 -11.80
C SER A 60 6.62 -9.70 -11.02
N GLU A 61 7.17 -8.52 -11.31
CA GLU A 61 8.28 -8.01 -10.51
C GLU A 61 7.75 -7.53 -9.16
N ILE A 62 8.31 -8.13 -8.10
CA ILE A 62 7.98 -7.79 -6.73
C ILE A 62 8.36 -6.32 -6.51
N CYS A 63 7.40 -5.53 -6.02
CA CYS A 63 7.63 -4.11 -5.78
C CYS A 63 8.83 -3.89 -4.85
N ILE A 64 9.79 -3.07 -5.28
CA ILE A 64 11.03 -2.80 -4.52
C ILE A 64 10.78 -2.15 -3.15
N ILE A 65 9.61 -1.56 -2.94
CA ILE A 65 9.23 -0.87 -1.69
C ILE A 65 8.37 -1.76 -0.79
N CYS A 66 7.23 -2.24 -1.28
CA CYS A 66 6.27 -2.96 -0.45
C CYS A 66 6.47 -4.47 -0.45
N LEU A 67 7.45 -4.99 -1.18
CA LEU A 67 7.72 -6.44 -1.28
C LEU A 67 6.46 -7.25 -1.65
N GLY A 68 5.61 -6.65 -2.48
CA GLY A 68 4.35 -7.23 -2.95
C GLY A 68 3.13 -7.07 -2.06
N ILE A 69 3.25 -6.55 -0.83
CA ILE A 69 2.13 -6.38 0.11
C ILE A 69 0.95 -5.60 -0.49
N LEU A 70 1.21 -4.66 -1.40
CA LEU A 70 0.19 -3.84 -2.08
C LEU A 70 -0.10 -4.29 -3.52
N GLN A 71 0.39 -5.44 -3.97
CA GLN A 71 0.10 -5.97 -5.31
C GLN A 71 -1.19 -6.80 -5.29
N ASN A 72 -1.95 -6.77 -6.38
CA ASN A 72 -3.31 -7.35 -6.45
C ASN A 72 -3.37 -8.82 -6.03
N GLU A 73 -2.40 -9.63 -6.43
CA GLU A 73 -2.34 -11.06 -6.07
C GLU A 73 -2.29 -11.26 -4.54
N ILE A 74 -1.40 -10.53 -3.86
CA ILE A 74 -1.26 -10.59 -2.40
C ILE A 74 -2.46 -9.96 -1.70
N GLN A 75 -3.03 -8.89 -2.24
CA GLN A 75 -4.26 -8.28 -1.72
C GLN A 75 -5.43 -9.28 -1.74
N ASN A 76 -5.68 -9.92 -2.88
CA ASN A 76 -6.76 -10.89 -3.03
C ASN A 76 -6.55 -12.10 -2.12
N SER A 77 -5.34 -12.66 -2.10
CA SER A 77 -4.98 -13.76 -1.21
C SER A 77 -5.16 -13.40 0.28
N SER A 78 -4.82 -12.16 0.66
CA SER A 78 -5.01 -11.66 2.02
C SER A 78 -6.48 -11.62 2.39
N VAL A 79 -7.34 -11.01 1.56
CA VAL A 79 -8.78 -10.92 1.78
C VAL A 79 -9.38 -12.32 1.96
N GLU A 80 -9.11 -13.23 1.02
CA GLU A 80 -9.64 -14.59 1.06
C GLU A 80 -9.21 -15.34 2.34
N LYS A 81 -7.91 -15.30 2.66
CA LYS A 81 -7.37 -16.00 3.82
C LYS A 81 -7.93 -15.44 5.12
N ILE A 82 -7.95 -14.11 5.28
CA ILE A 82 -8.45 -13.46 6.50
C ILE A 82 -9.94 -13.75 6.68
N SER A 83 -10.74 -13.55 5.63
CA SER A 83 -12.19 -13.77 5.70
C SER A 83 -12.53 -15.24 5.97
N ARG A 84 -11.77 -16.18 5.41
CA ARG A 84 -11.91 -17.61 5.70
C ARG A 84 -11.61 -17.91 7.17
N GLU A 85 -10.48 -17.45 7.70
CA GLU A 85 -10.10 -17.69 9.10
C GLU A 85 -11.09 -17.04 10.08
N ILE A 86 -11.57 -15.83 9.80
CA ILE A 86 -12.60 -15.17 10.61
C ILE A 86 -13.89 -16.00 10.66
N LYS A 87 -14.35 -16.54 9.53
CA LYS A 87 -15.56 -17.37 9.49
C LYS A 87 -15.37 -18.70 10.22
N LEU A 88 -14.24 -19.36 10.00
CA LEU A 88 -13.92 -20.66 10.62
C LEU A 88 -13.73 -20.57 12.13
N SER A 89 -13.32 -19.41 12.64
CA SER A 89 -13.12 -19.20 14.08
C SER A 89 -14.38 -19.32 14.92
N GLY A 90 -15.57 -19.15 14.33
CA GLY A 90 -16.85 -19.28 15.02
C GLY A 90 -17.12 -18.21 16.09
N PHE A 91 -16.31 -17.14 16.17
CA PHE A 91 -16.56 -16.06 17.12
C PHE A 91 -17.85 -15.31 16.78
N ASP A 92 -18.69 -15.07 17.78
CA ASP A 92 -19.98 -14.38 17.69
C ASP A 92 -19.86 -12.85 17.65
N SER A 93 -18.71 -12.29 18.06
CA SER A 93 -18.47 -10.85 18.07
C SER A 93 -18.75 -10.17 16.72
N GLU A 94 -19.58 -9.13 16.73
CA GLU A 94 -19.86 -8.30 15.54
C GLU A 94 -18.67 -7.46 15.09
N VAL A 95 -17.69 -7.26 15.99
CA VAL A 95 -16.52 -6.41 15.75
C VAL A 95 -15.21 -7.14 15.99
N PHE A 96 -14.18 -6.77 15.24
CA PHE A 96 -12.82 -7.27 15.43
C PHE A 96 -11.79 -6.14 15.46
N THR A 97 -10.68 -6.36 16.17
CA THR A 97 -9.52 -5.48 16.13
C THR A 97 -8.47 -6.09 15.20
N CYS A 98 -7.95 -5.30 14.24
CA CYS A 98 -6.92 -5.75 13.31
C CYS A 98 -5.54 -5.17 13.62
N THR A 99 -4.61 -6.08 13.92
CA THR A 99 -3.18 -5.78 14.03
C THR A 99 -2.47 -6.28 12.77
N LEU A 100 -1.79 -5.37 12.08
CA LEU A 100 -0.95 -5.70 10.94
C LEU A 100 0.53 -5.50 11.31
N ASN A 101 1.30 -6.57 11.17
CA ASN A 101 2.75 -6.61 11.31
C ASN A 101 3.36 -6.76 9.91
N ILE A 102 4.17 -5.78 9.52
CA ILE A 102 4.91 -5.78 8.25
C ILE A 102 6.40 -5.92 8.53
N PRO A 103 7.17 -6.54 7.61
CA PRO A 103 8.62 -6.64 7.71
C PRO A 103 9.26 -5.27 7.92
N ILE A 104 10.30 -5.20 8.74
CA ILE A 104 11.00 -3.94 9.05
C ILE A 104 11.69 -3.38 7.80
N SER A 105 12.19 -4.25 6.92
CA SER A 105 12.72 -3.94 5.59
C SER A 105 11.81 -3.04 4.76
N VAL A 106 10.48 -3.20 4.86
CA VAL A 106 9.52 -2.33 4.17
C VAL A 106 9.68 -0.88 4.64
N LYS A 107 9.79 -0.65 5.96
CA LYS A 107 9.98 0.70 6.50
C LYS A 107 11.33 1.29 6.08
N LEU A 108 12.38 0.47 6.01
CA LEU A 108 13.70 0.90 5.55
C LEU A 108 13.65 1.32 4.09
N ARG A 109 13.03 0.51 3.23
CA ARG A 109 12.84 0.80 1.80
C ARG A 109 12.02 2.08 1.59
N GLU A 110 10.94 2.27 2.36
CA GLU A 110 10.16 3.51 2.37
C GLU A 110 11.01 4.75 2.73
N LYS A 111 11.89 4.62 3.72
CA LYS A 111 12.78 5.71 4.12
C LYS A 111 13.86 6.00 3.07
N SER A 112 14.44 4.95 2.48
CA SER A 112 15.44 5.05 1.43
C SER A 112 14.87 5.75 0.19
N ILE A 113 13.71 5.33 -0.30
CA ILE A 113 13.08 5.97 -1.47
C ILE A 113 12.65 7.41 -1.17
N SER A 114 12.17 7.68 0.05
CA SER A 114 11.82 9.06 0.45
C SER A 114 13.04 9.98 0.43
N THR A 115 14.18 9.51 0.95
CA THR A 115 15.45 10.25 0.91
C THR A 115 15.93 10.47 -0.52
N PHE A 116 15.90 9.43 -1.35
CA PHE A 116 16.25 9.50 -2.77
C PHE A 116 15.37 10.51 -3.53
N LEU A 117 14.04 10.45 -3.35
CA LEU A 117 13.11 11.39 -3.96
C LEU A 117 13.34 12.82 -3.47
N ASN A 118 13.67 13.03 -2.19
CA ASN A 118 13.99 14.36 -1.66
C ASN A 118 15.25 14.94 -2.32
N GLN A 119 16.25 14.11 -2.62
CA GLN A 119 17.44 14.53 -3.36
C GLN A 119 17.08 14.83 -4.82
N LYS A 120 16.36 13.91 -5.48
CA LYS A 120 15.96 14.07 -6.89
C LYS A 120 15.11 15.31 -7.13
N THR A 121 14.15 15.58 -6.26
CA THR A 121 13.28 16.76 -6.34
C THR A 121 14.07 18.08 -6.32
N LYS A 122 15.19 18.15 -5.59
CA LYS A 122 16.08 19.32 -5.60
C LYS A 122 16.81 19.49 -6.93
N GLU A 123 17.08 18.40 -7.64
CA GLU A 123 17.77 18.40 -8.94
C GLU A 123 16.81 18.63 -10.12
N SER A 124 15.58 18.10 -10.05
CA SER A 124 14.71 17.92 -11.23
C SER A 124 13.59 18.96 -11.39
N HIS A 125 13.63 20.08 -10.67
CA HIS A 125 12.58 21.11 -10.63
C HIS A 125 11.16 20.55 -10.39
N TRP A 126 11.03 19.37 -9.76
CA TRP A 126 9.74 18.81 -9.37
C TRP A 126 9.19 19.61 -8.20
N ASN A 127 8.61 20.77 -8.50
CA ASN A 127 8.02 21.64 -7.49
C ASN A 127 6.87 20.92 -6.79
N GLY A 128 7.01 20.71 -5.49
CA GLY A 128 5.96 20.13 -4.64
C GLY A 128 6.54 19.47 -3.39
N PRO A 129 5.89 19.60 -2.22
CA PRO A 129 6.31 18.86 -1.04
C PRO A 129 6.24 17.34 -1.29
N ASN A 130 7.27 16.61 -0.88
CA ASN A 130 7.23 15.15 -0.80
C ASN A 130 6.29 14.74 0.35
N ILE A 131 4.98 14.82 0.12
CA ILE A 131 3.97 14.46 1.13
C ILE A 131 3.83 12.94 1.13
N ASN A 132 4.85 12.25 1.63
CA ASN A 132 4.72 10.84 1.98
C ASN A 132 3.98 10.77 3.33
N LYS A 133 2.65 10.70 3.31
CA LYS A 133 1.87 10.57 4.55
C LYS A 133 1.43 9.15 4.85
N TYR A 134 1.22 8.32 3.83
CA TYR A 134 0.72 6.97 4.04
C TYR A 134 1.84 5.94 4.00
N SER A 135 2.04 5.22 5.09
CA SER A 135 2.81 3.98 5.15
C SER A 135 2.14 2.86 4.34
N VAL A 136 2.92 1.85 3.95
CA VAL A 136 2.38 0.60 3.37
C VAL A 136 1.29 0.00 4.27
N LYS A 137 1.45 0.06 5.60
CA LYS A 137 0.48 -0.44 6.58
C LYS A 137 -0.87 0.28 6.49
N GLU A 138 -0.87 1.61 6.35
CA GLU A 138 -2.11 2.39 6.26
C GLU A 138 -2.83 2.12 4.93
N ILE A 139 -2.10 2.10 3.81
CA ILE A 139 -2.69 1.77 2.51
C ILE A 139 -3.27 0.36 2.50
N TRP A 140 -2.54 -0.62 3.06
CA TRP A 140 -3.04 -1.98 3.14
C TRP A 140 -4.37 -2.03 3.90
N LYS A 141 -4.45 -1.37 5.07
CA LYS A 141 -5.69 -1.34 5.86
C LYS A 141 -6.85 -0.72 5.07
N MET A 142 -6.58 0.38 4.37
CA MET A 142 -7.55 1.09 3.55
C MET A 142 -8.10 0.22 2.41
N LEU A 143 -7.25 -0.59 1.77
CA LEU A 143 -7.64 -1.43 0.64
C LEU A 143 -8.28 -2.76 1.04
N ILE A 144 -7.85 -3.34 2.17
CA ILE A 144 -8.15 -4.72 2.54
C ILE A 144 -9.27 -4.82 3.57
N LEU A 145 -9.29 -3.96 4.59
CA LEU A 145 -10.29 -4.08 5.66
C LEU A 145 -11.73 -3.96 5.17
N PRO A 146 -12.09 -2.99 4.29
CA PRO A 146 -13.47 -2.90 3.80
C PRO A 146 -13.95 -4.19 3.09
N LYS A 147 -13.06 -4.84 2.33
CA LYS A 147 -13.36 -6.11 1.64
C LYS A 147 -13.54 -7.25 2.65
N VAL A 148 -12.73 -7.29 3.69
CA VAL A 148 -12.87 -8.28 4.78
C VAL A 148 -14.16 -8.08 5.55
N GLU A 149 -14.53 -6.83 5.85
CA GLU A 149 -15.78 -6.50 6.54
C GLU A 149 -17.00 -6.94 5.71
N GLU A 150 -17.00 -6.64 4.42
CA GLU A 150 -18.03 -7.08 3.48
C GLU A 150 -18.15 -8.61 3.46
N MET A 151 -17.03 -9.32 3.29
CA MET A 151 -17.04 -10.78 3.19
C MET A 151 -17.42 -11.50 4.49
N THR A 152 -17.19 -10.89 5.65
CA THR A 152 -17.40 -11.52 6.96
C THR A 152 -18.65 -11.02 7.69
N SER A 153 -19.24 -9.91 7.23
CA SER A 153 -20.30 -9.18 7.93
C SER A 153 -19.92 -8.77 9.36
N LYS A 154 -18.62 -8.63 9.63
CA LYS A 154 -18.08 -8.12 10.90
C LYS A 154 -17.35 -6.81 10.65
N ARG A 155 -17.46 -5.85 11.56
CA ARG A 155 -16.83 -4.53 11.41
C ARG A 155 -15.48 -4.47 12.14
N GLN A 156 -14.51 -3.81 11.55
CA GLN A 156 -13.29 -3.46 12.23
C GLN A 156 -13.56 -2.32 13.21
N THR A 157 -13.11 -2.45 14.46
CA THR A 157 -13.19 -1.36 15.46
C THR A 157 -11.85 -0.65 15.60
N THR A 158 -11.88 0.68 15.56
CA THR A 158 -10.76 1.58 15.85
C THR A 158 -10.76 2.06 17.31
N SER A 159 -11.75 1.64 18.12
CA SER A 159 -11.86 2.04 19.52
C SER A 159 -10.64 1.61 20.33
N LEU A 160 -10.22 2.46 21.27
CA LEU A 160 -9.18 2.15 22.26
C LEU A 160 -9.54 0.95 23.14
N ALA A 161 -10.84 0.66 23.28
CA ALA A 161 -11.30 -0.60 23.85
C ALA A 161 -11.13 -1.70 22.79
N SER A 162 -10.08 -2.51 22.93
CA SER A 162 -9.84 -3.67 22.07
C SER A 162 -11.06 -4.59 22.08
N SER A 163 -11.56 -4.96 20.90
CA SER A 163 -12.49 -6.08 20.81
C SER A 163 -11.81 -7.32 21.41
N PRO A 164 -12.52 -8.17 22.18
CA PRO A 164 -11.98 -9.46 22.61
C PRO A 164 -11.62 -10.33 21.40
N PHE A 165 -12.19 -10.06 20.23
CA PHE A 165 -11.83 -10.70 18.98
C PHE A 165 -10.72 -9.93 18.25
N SER A 166 -9.50 -10.46 18.30
CA SER A 166 -8.31 -9.89 17.66
C SER A 166 -7.87 -10.71 16.45
N VAL A 167 -7.69 -10.04 15.31
CA VAL A 167 -7.15 -10.60 14.07
C VAL A 167 -5.74 -10.06 13.88
N ASN A 168 -4.75 -10.94 14.05
CA ASN A 168 -3.33 -10.60 13.94
C ASN A 168 -2.76 -11.14 12.63
N ILE A 169 -2.25 -10.24 11.80
CA ILE A 169 -1.75 -10.53 10.45
C ILE A 169 -0.25 -10.24 10.43
N PHE A 170 0.51 -11.19 9.92
CA PHE A 170 1.96 -11.13 9.82
C PHE A 170 2.38 -11.34 8.38
N PHE A 171 3.01 -10.34 7.80
CA PHE A 171 3.82 -10.51 6.60
C PHE A 171 5.25 -10.79 7.02
N SER A 172 5.87 -11.81 6.43
CA SER A 172 7.27 -12.15 6.62
C SER A 172 8.04 -11.96 5.31
N TYR A 173 9.32 -11.63 5.43
CA TYR A 173 10.26 -11.55 4.33
C TYR A 173 11.53 -12.29 4.76
N SER A 174 12.04 -13.21 3.93
CA SER A 174 13.14 -14.08 4.31
C SER A 174 14.44 -13.33 4.61
N ASN A 175 14.63 -12.15 4.00
CA ASN A 175 15.85 -11.36 4.14
C ASN A 175 15.62 -10.12 5.01
N ASP A 176 14.58 -10.11 5.86
CA ASP A 176 14.24 -8.96 6.71
C ASP A 176 15.34 -8.61 7.70
N GLU A 177 16.03 -9.64 8.22
CA GLU A 177 17.17 -9.50 9.14
C GLU A 177 18.41 -8.97 8.42
N ILE A 178 18.69 -9.45 7.21
CA ILE A 178 19.83 -8.99 6.39
C ILE A 178 19.70 -7.51 6.05
N ASP A 179 18.51 -7.06 5.66
CA ASP A 179 18.25 -5.64 5.38
C ASP A 179 18.43 -4.77 6.66
N CYS A 180 18.25 -5.33 7.86
CA CYS A 180 18.49 -4.64 9.13
C CYS A 180 19.95 -4.57 9.55
N GLU A 181 20.71 -5.64 9.31
CA GLU A 181 22.13 -5.71 9.68
C GLU A 181 22.99 -4.75 8.85
N ASN A 182 22.53 -4.38 7.66
CA ASN A 182 23.23 -3.50 6.72
C ASN A 182 22.82 -2.00 6.81
N LEU A 183 22.15 -1.61 7.90
CA LEU A 183 21.82 -0.21 8.23
C LEU A 183 22.99 0.54 8.87
#